data_AF-A0A1E5L7M0-F1
#
_entry.id   AF-A0A1E5L7M0-F1
#
_cell.length_a   1.000
_cell.length_b   1.000
_cell.length_c   1.000
_cell.angle_alpha   90.00
_cell.angle_beta   90.00
_cell.angle_gamma   90.00
#
_symmetry.space_group_name_H-M   'P 1'
#
loop_
_entity.id
_entity.type
_entity.pdbx_description
1 polymer ?
#
loop_
_entity_poly.entity_id
_entity_poly.type
_entity_poly.pdbx_seq_one_letter_code
_entity_poly.pdbx_strand_id
1 'polypeptide(L)'
;MPHKGYHDIDTVNFPFFSTDLAVEAHQHVSQNGAIPGIDKEVEEIDKVMIERLYVRDMQAGQAINKMPGKYVTIFAPGLRTKDTPLRKTVSKVFAKEFSKYIEGLSDQANILVVGLGNANATPDAIGPAVTENLLISRHFFQVMPDKVEKGFRPISAISPGVMGQTGIETGDIVFGVVQQIKPDLVIVIDALASRSIDRINTTIQIADTGINPGAGVGNQRKALNKETLGVPVIAVGVPTVVDAVTIVHDAMEYVTRYINEKGIAPMQYSNVSTKNMRKQQAVQATQSTPQSQVPPHDGTAASNNTSTNHAVHNMYENMTEDQKKQLIFHVLKSEGHQFMVTPKEIDTYIEEIANIIAGGLNAALHPKISIEDAAMYTH
;
A
#
# COMPACT_ATOMS: atom_id res chain seq x y z
N MET A 1 -35.48 16.76 -18.97
CA MET A 1 -35.11 15.62 -18.11
C MET A 1 -34.97 16.14 -16.70
N PRO A 2 -35.75 15.66 -15.73
CA PRO A 2 -35.72 16.22 -14.38
C PRO A 2 -34.47 15.74 -13.64
N HIS A 3 -33.84 16.67 -12.91
CA HIS A 3 -32.80 16.41 -11.93
C HIS A 3 -33.26 15.32 -10.94
N LYS A 4 -32.61 14.17 -10.94
CA LYS A 4 -32.74 13.19 -9.85
C LYS A 4 -31.95 13.72 -8.65
N GLY A 5 -32.67 13.96 -7.58
CA GLY A 5 -32.16 14.43 -6.30
C GLY A 5 -31.25 13.42 -5.61
N TYR A 6 -30.47 13.98 -4.69
CA TYR A 6 -29.44 13.40 -3.83
C TYR A 6 -29.97 12.40 -2.78
N HIS A 7 -30.94 11.54 -3.13
CA HIS A 7 -31.69 10.72 -2.17
C HIS A 7 -31.60 9.20 -2.35
N ASP A 8 -30.70 8.68 -3.16
CA ASP A 8 -30.36 7.26 -3.17
C ASP A 8 -28.90 7.10 -2.72
N ILE A 9 -28.68 7.17 -1.41
CA ILE A 9 -27.47 6.63 -0.79
C ILE A 9 -27.70 5.12 -0.76
N ASP A 10 -27.47 4.46 -1.89
CA ASP A 10 -27.30 3.02 -1.88
C ASP A 10 -26.13 2.73 -0.94
N THR A 11 -26.44 2.14 0.21
CA THR A 11 -25.50 1.60 1.19
C THR A 11 -24.79 0.41 0.56
N VAL A 12 -23.92 0.67 -0.41
CA VAL A 12 -22.93 -0.29 -0.85
C VAL A 12 -21.90 -0.33 0.27
N ASN A 13 -21.95 -1.40 1.04
CA ASN A 13 -21.06 -1.68 2.16
C ASN A 13 -19.65 -1.95 1.60
N PHE A 14 -18.96 -0.89 1.16
CA PHE A 14 -17.57 -0.98 0.74
C PHE A 14 -16.71 -1.24 1.99
N PRO A 15 -15.79 -2.21 1.96
CA PRO A 15 -14.89 -2.40 3.08
C PRO A 15 -14.00 -1.15 3.21
N PHE A 16 -14.37 -0.27 4.15
CA PHE A 16 -13.61 0.92 4.56
C PHE A 16 -12.23 0.56 5.10
N PHE A 17 -11.98 -0.74 5.33
CA PHE A 17 -10.72 -1.31 5.74
C PHE A 17 -10.05 -2.18 4.67
N SER A 18 -9.34 -1.55 3.72
CA SER A 18 -8.46 -2.23 2.77
C SER A 18 -7.00 -2.02 3.15
N THR A 19 -6.27 -3.11 3.40
CA THR A 19 -4.82 -3.17 3.58
C THR A 19 -4.32 -4.53 3.10
N ASP A 20 -3.16 -4.55 2.48
CA ASP A 20 -2.51 -5.79 2.10
C ASP A 20 -1.71 -6.43 3.26
N LEU A 21 -1.38 -5.65 4.29
CA LEU A 21 -0.60 -6.14 5.42
C LEU A 21 -1.44 -6.94 6.41
N ALA A 22 -1.00 -8.17 6.71
CA ALA A 22 -1.63 -9.03 7.70
C ALA A 22 -1.56 -8.43 9.11
N VAL A 23 -0.44 -7.77 9.46
CA VAL A 23 -0.30 -7.08 10.75
C VAL A 23 -1.31 -5.97 10.93
N GLU A 24 -1.55 -5.15 9.91
CA GLU A 24 -2.51 -4.05 10.00
C GLU A 24 -3.95 -4.59 10.09
N ALA A 25 -4.27 -5.63 9.33
CA ALA A 25 -5.57 -6.29 9.37
C ALA A 25 -5.85 -6.93 10.73
N HIS A 26 -4.86 -7.63 11.30
CA HIS A 26 -4.94 -8.17 12.64
C HIS A 26 -5.06 -7.07 13.70
N GLN A 27 -4.26 -6.00 13.62
CA GLN A 27 -4.30 -4.88 14.57
C GLN A 27 -5.66 -4.20 14.58
N HIS A 28 -6.29 -4.00 13.42
CA HIS A 28 -7.60 -3.36 13.33
C HIS A 28 -8.71 -4.14 14.04
N VAL A 29 -8.72 -5.47 13.85
CA VAL A 29 -9.76 -6.33 14.44
C VAL A 29 -9.47 -6.61 15.92
N SER A 30 -8.19 -6.77 16.28
CA SER A 30 -7.76 -7.09 17.64
C SER A 30 -7.90 -5.93 18.64
N GLN A 31 -8.18 -4.71 18.19
CA GLN A 31 -8.61 -3.61 19.07
C GLN A 31 -9.83 -4.01 19.93
N ASN A 32 -10.62 -4.99 19.47
CA ASN A 32 -11.80 -5.52 20.17
C ASN A 32 -11.54 -6.81 20.97
N GLY A 33 -10.27 -7.26 21.09
CA GLY A 33 -9.87 -8.46 21.83
C GLY A 33 -9.01 -9.44 21.03
N ALA A 34 -8.57 -10.53 21.67
CA ALA A 34 -7.83 -11.59 20.99
C ALA A 34 -8.71 -12.30 19.95
N ILE A 35 -8.14 -12.63 18.78
CA ILE A 35 -8.85 -13.30 17.69
C ILE A 35 -8.55 -14.80 17.78
N PRO A 36 -9.55 -15.66 18.02
CA PRO A 36 -9.35 -17.11 18.03
C PRO A 36 -8.77 -17.62 16.71
N GLY A 37 -7.81 -18.53 16.77
CA GLY A 37 -7.20 -19.14 15.58
C GLY A 37 -6.06 -18.35 14.93
N ILE A 38 -5.59 -17.26 15.57
CA ILE A 38 -4.42 -16.51 15.14
C ILE A 38 -3.36 -16.52 16.26
N ASP A 39 -2.17 -17.04 15.96
CA ASP A 39 -1.01 -16.89 16.85
C ASP A 39 -0.12 -15.76 16.36
N LYS A 40 0.48 -15.03 17.31
CA LYS A 40 1.37 -13.90 17.04
C LYS A 40 2.68 -14.04 17.82
N GLU A 41 3.79 -13.86 17.11
CA GLU A 41 5.13 -13.76 17.69
C GLU A 41 5.77 -12.43 17.26
N VAL A 42 6.47 -11.76 18.17
CA VAL A 42 7.20 -10.53 17.88
C VAL A 42 8.63 -10.67 18.38
N GLU A 43 9.58 -10.30 17.54
CA GLU A 43 11.01 -10.30 17.84
C GLU A 43 11.62 -8.99 17.34
N GLU A 44 12.55 -8.42 18.08
CA GLU A 44 13.28 -7.23 17.66
C GLU A 44 14.78 -7.56 17.56
N ILE A 45 15.40 -7.24 16.43
CA ILE A 45 16.82 -7.45 16.16
C ILE A 45 17.38 -6.16 15.56
N ASP A 46 18.34 -5.51 16.23
CA ASP A 46 19.06 -4.35 15.68
C ASP A 46 18.15 -3.27 15.06
N LYS A 47 17.08 -2.87 15.76
CA LYS A 47 16.05 -1.90 15.33
C LYS A 47 15.14 -2.38 14.18
N VAL A 48 15.17 -3.67 13.86
CA VAL A 48 14.26 -4.34 12.94
C VAL A 48 13.26 -5.14 13.75
N MET A 49 11.99 -4.80 13.64
CA MET A 49 10.89 -5.55 14.24
C MET A 49 10.41 -6.63 13.29
N ILE A 50 10.29 -7.86 13.77
CA ILE A 50 9.82 -9.02 13.03
C ILE A 50 8.55 -9.50 13.71
N GLU A 51 7.42 -9.39 13.02
CA GLU A 51 6.14 -9.91 13.50
C GLU A 51 5.74 -11.12 12.66
N ARG A 52 5.43 -12.23 13.32
CA ARG A 52 4.98 -13.48 12.67
C ARG A 52 3.55 -13.75 13.08
N LEU A 53 2.67 -13.88 12.10
CA LEU A 53 1.27 -14.23 12.28
C LEU A 53 1.01 -15.60 11.66
N TYR A 54 0.42 -16.50 12.45
CA TYR A 54 0.01 -17.82 12.02
C TYR A 54 -1.51 -17.87 12.03
N VAL A 55 -2.12 -17.82 10.85
CA VAL A 55 -3.57 -17.89 10.66
C VAL A 55 -3.94 -19.35 10.43
N ARG A 56 -4.53 -20.00 11.43
CA ARG A 56 -4.70 -21.46 11.46
C ARG A 56 -5.78 -21.98 10.53
N ASP A 57 -6.87 -21.23 10.38
CA ASP A 57 -8.05 -21.69 9.67
C ASP A 57 -8.77 -20.57 8.93
N MET A 58 -9.79 -20.94 8.16
CA MET A 58 -10.55 -20.03 7.32
C MET A 58 -11.43 -19.07 8.11
N GLN A 59 -11.90 -19.45 9.30
CA GLN A 59 -12.68 -18.55 10.15
C GLN A 59 -11.80 -17.43 10.69
N ALA A 60 -10.60 -17.76 11.16
CA ALA A 60 -9.58 -16.81 11.58
C ALA A 60 -9.13 -15.91 10.41
N GLY A 61 -8.92 -16.50 9.23
CA GLY A 61 -8.60 -15.76 8.01
C GLY A 61 -9.69 -14.75 7.63
N GLN A 62 -10.95 -15.18 7.61
CA GLN A 62 -12.09 -14.30 7.33
C GLN A 62 -12.19 -13.14 8.33
N ALA A 63 -11.92 -13.40 9.61
CA ALA A 63 -11.98 -12.36 10.65
C ALA A 63 -11.03 -11.19 10.35
N ILE A 64 -9.87 -11.45 9.75
CA ILE A 64 -8.89 -10.41 9.38
C ILE A 64 -8.81 -10.17 7.86
N ASN A 65 -9.73 -10.72 7.07
CA ASN A 65 -9.71 -10.66 5.61
C ASN A 65 -8.38 -11.10 4.98
N LYS A 66 -7.85 -12.24 5.43
CA LYS A 66 -6.64 -12.90 4.92
C LYS A 66 -6.86 -14.39 4.73
N MET A 67 -6.00 -15.04 3.95
CA MET A 67 -6.02 -16.49 3.80
C MET A 67 -5.29 -17.17 4.98
N PRO A 68 -5.59 -18.44 5.29
CA PRO A 68 -4.90 -19.19 6.33
C PRO A 68 -3.49 -19.50 5.84
N GLY A 69 -2.52 -19.34 6.73
CA GLY A 69 -1.11 -19.45 6.38
C GLY A 69 -0.24 -18.65 7.32
N LYS A 70 1.04 -18.56 6.96
CA LYS A 70 2.08 -17.88 7.72
C LYS A 70 2.44 -16.57 7.06
N TYR A 71 2.32 -15.49 7.83
CA TYR A 71 2.73 -14.14 7.43
C TYR A 71 3.89 -13.69 8.30
N VAL A 72 4.95 -13.20 7.68
CA VAL A 72 6.06 -12.52 8.38
C VAL A 72 6.11 -11.09 7.91
N THR A 73 6.06 -10.13 8.82
CA THR A 73 6.24 -8.71 8.55
C THR A 73 7.53 -8.23 9.19
N ILE A 74 8.46 -7.76 8.36
CA ILE A 74 9.72 -7.13 8.75
C ILE A 74 9.52 -5.63 8.67
N PHE A 75 9.62 -4.93 9.80
CA PHE A 75 9.41 -3.49 9.91
C PHE A 75 10.68 -2.81 10.44
N ALA A 76 11.24 -1.90 9.64
CA ALA A 76 12.45 -1.16 9.94
C ALA A 76 12.27 0.33 9.56
N PRO A 77 11.79 1.18 10.48
CA PRO A 77 11.55 2.61 10.22
C PRO A 77 12.76 3.34 9.64
N GLY A 78 13.97 2.92 10.04
CA GLY A 78 15.22 3.53 9.60
C GLY A 78 15.54 3.34 8.11
N LEU A 79 14.80 2.49 7.37
CA LEU A 79 15.00 2.31 5.93
C LEU A 79 14.74 3.57 5.11
N ARG A 80 13.98 4.54 5.63
CA ARG A 80 13.83 5.86 4.98
C ARG A 80 15.09 6.72 5.04
N THR A 81 16.05 6.31 5.84
CA THR A 81 17.32 7.00 5.98
C THR A 81 18.39 6.30 5.17
N LYS A 82 19.48 7.00 4.90
CA LYS A 82 20.65 6.44 4.18
C LYS A 82 21.54 5.57 5.08
N ASP A 83 20.94 4.74 5.92
CA ASP A 83 21.62 3.85 6.86
C ASP A 83 22.01 2.53 6.19
N THR A 84 23.19 2.49 5.56
CA THR A 84 23.71 1.30 4.89
C THR A 84 23.86 0.08 5.82
N PRO A 85 24.38 0.20 7.06
CA PRO A 85 24.38 -0.91 8.01
C PRO A 85 23.00 -1.52 8.25
N LEU A 86 21.98 -0.69 8.45
CA LEU A 86 20.61 -1.17 8.66
C LEU A 86 20.09 -1.94 7.45
N ARG A 87 20.37 -1.49 6.23
CA ARG A 87 19.96 -2.21 5.01
C ARG A 87 20.54 -3.61 4.94
N LYS A 88 21.82 -3.77 5.31
CA LYS A 88 22.45 -5.09 5.41
C LYS A 88 21.75 -5.94 6.47
N THR A 89 21.47 -5.39 7.65
CA THR A 89 20.73 -6.09 8.70
C THR A 89 19.35 -6.55 8.21
N VAL A 90 18.58 -5.69 7.55
CA VAL A 90 17.25 -6.03 7.00
C VAL A 90 17.38 -7.13 5.95
N SER A 91 18.36 -7.07 5.05
CA SER A 91 18.60 -8.13 4.05
C SER A 91 18.92 -9.48 4.72
N LYS A 92 19.74 -9.48 5.78
CA LYS A 92 20.04 -10.69 6.56
C LYS A 92 18.82 -11.25 7.28
N VAL A 93 18.02 -10.38 7.90
CA VAL A 93 16.77 -10.77 8.57
C VAL A 93 15.79 -11.34 7.54
N PHE A 94 15.63 -10.69 6.39
CA PHE A 94 14.80 -11.16 5.30
C PHE A 94 15.25 -12.54 4.82
N ALA A 95 16.54 -12.73 4.52
CA ALA A 95 17.07 -14.02 4.09
C ALA A 95 16.79 -15.13 5.13
N LYS A 96 17.04 -14.85 6.42
CA LYS A 96 16.79 -15.78 7.52
C LYS A 96 15.32 -16.17 7.63
N GLU A 97 14.41 -15.22 7.55
CA GLU A 97 12.96 -15.50 7.62
C GLU A 97 12.46 -16.21 6.36
N PHE A 98 12.94 -15.81 5.19
CA PHE A 98 12.59 -16.42 3.91
C PHE A 98 13.07 -17.88 3.83
N SER A 99 14.28 -18.19 4.31
CA SER A 99 14.80 -19.57 4.34
C SER A 99 13.89 -20.55 5.07
N LYS A 100 13.11 -20.11 6.06
CA LYS A 100 12.13 -20.95 6.76
C LYS A 100 10.95 -21.36 5.87
N TYR A 101 10.63 -20.59 4.83
CA TYR A 101 9.55 -20.92 3.89
C TYR A 101 9.97 -21.93 2.83
N ILE A 102 11.28 -22.08 2.61
CA ILE A 102 11.85 -23.03 1.65
C ILE A 102 12.57 -24.20 2.35
N GLU A 103 12.35 -24.37 3.65
CA GLU A 103 12.92 -25.48 4.41
C GLU A 103 12.41 -26.82 3.82
N GLY A 104 13.34 -27.74 3.57
CA GLY A 104 13.03 -29.01 2.89
C GLY A 104 12.94 -28.93 1.37
N LEU A 105 13.08 -27.74 0.75
CA LEU A 105 13.17 -27.61 -0.70
C LEU A 105 14.53 -28.13 -1.20
N SER A 106 14.52 -28.95 -2.26
CA SER A 106 15.73 -29.48 -2.86
C SER A 106 16.69 -28.37 -3.31
N ASP A 107 18.00 -28.58 -3.15
CA ASP A 107 19.03 -27.69 -3.71
C ASP A 107 18.97 -27.61 -5.24
N GLN A 108 18.34 -28.60 -5.88
CA GLN A 108 18.12 -28.64 -7.34
C GLN A 108 16.71 -28.20 -7.76
N ALA A 109 15.89 -27.69 -6.82
CA ALA A 109 14.53 -27.25 -7.12
C ALA A 109 14.53 -26.09 -8.12
N ASN A 110 13.66 -26.19 -9.12
CA ASN A 110 13.43 -25.17 -10.12
C ASN A 110 12.54 -24.06 -9.55
N ILE A 111 13.07 -22.85 -9.45
CA ILE A 111 12.31 -21.71 -8.90
C ILE A 111 11.97 -20.73 -10.03
N LEU A 112 10.71 -20.30 -10.05
CA LEU A 112 10.26 -19.18 -10.87
C LEU A 112 9.97 -17.98 -9.96
N VAL A 113 10.66 -16.88 -10.20
CA VAL A 113 10.38 -15.60 -9.54
C VAL A 113 9.57 -14.72 -10.49
N VAL A 114 8.47 -14.15 -10.01
CA VAL A 114 7.56 -13.31 -10.78
C VAL A 114 7.53 -11.92 -10.15
N GLY A 115 8.06 -10.92 -10.85
CA GLY A 115 7.95 -9.51 -10.47
C GLY A 115 6.66 -8.90 -11.01
N LEU A 116 5.65 -8.75 -10.16
CA LEU A 116 4.40 -8.08 -10.54
C LEU A 116 4.57 -6.56 -10.54
N GLY A 117 3.74 -5.92 -11.36
CA GLY A 117 3.61 -4.48 -11.43
C GLY A 117 4.08 -3.89 -12.75
N ASN A 118 4.14 -2.56 -12.79
CA ASN A 118 4.46 -1.78 -13.96
C ASN A 118 5.73 -0.97 -13.72
N ALA A 119 6.83 -1.30 -14.42
CA ALA A 119 8.10 -0.58 -14.34
C ALA A 119 7.97 0.93 -14.68
N ASN A 120 6.95 1.33 -15.46
CA ASN A 120 6.72 2.73 -15.81
C ASN A 120 5.95 3.52 -14.75
N ALA A 121 5.39 2.85 -13.74
CA ALA A 121 4.73 3.49 -12.61
C ALA A 121 5.57 3.22 -11.36
N THR A 122 6.42 4.17 -10.97
CA THR A 122 7.44 4.00 -9.91
C THR A 122 6.95 3.29 -8.63
N PRO A 123 5.81 3.65 -7.99
CA PRO A 123 5.35 2.94 -6.80
C PRO A 123 4.94 1.48 -7.04
N ASP A 124 4.70 1.09 -8.30
CA ASP A 124 4.31 -0.25 -8.75
C ASP A 124 5.51 -1.00 -9.37
N ALA A 125 6.72 -0.43 -9.35
CA ALA A 125 7.89 -0.96 -10.03
C ALA A 125 8.73 -1.94 -9.18
N ILE A 126 8.32 -2.23 -7.93
CA ILE A 126 9.11 -3.06 -7.01
C ILE A 126 9.36 -4.48 -7.53
N GLY A 127 8.35 -5.13 -8.13
CA GLY A 127 8.52 -6.47 -8.71
C GLY A 127 9.56 -6.48 -9.83
N PRO A 128 9.39 -5.65 -10.88
CA PRO A 128 10.40 -5.46 -11.91
C PRO A 128 11.80 -5.17 -11.36
N ALA A 129 11.92 -4.19 -10.45
CA ALA A 129 13.19 -3.79 -9.87
C ALA A 129 13.89 -4.93 -9.10
N VAL A 130 13.15 -5.76 -8.36
CA VAL A 130 13.74 -6.93 -7.69
C VAL A 130 14.20 -7.95 -8.73
N THR A 131 13.41 -8.23 -9.76
CA THR A 131 13.78 -9.25 -10.77
C THR A 131 15.03 -8.89 -11.56
N GLU A 132 15.29 -7.60 -11.79
CA GLU A 132 16.50 -7.12 -12.47
C GLU A 132 17.78 -7.36 -11.67
N ASN A 133 17.67 -7.47 -10.34
CA ASN A 133 18.79 -7.63 -9.40
C ASN A 133 18.97 -9.08 -8.92
N LEU A 134 18.17 -10.03 -9.42
CA LEU A 134 18.27 -11.45 -9.06
C LEU A 134 19.36 -12.16 -9.85
N LEU A 135 20.04 -13.10 -9.19
CA LEU A 135 20.99 -13.98 -9.86
C LEU A 135 20.23 -15.08 -10.65
N ILE A 136 20.01 -14.82 -11.94
CA ILE A 136 19.31 -15.77 -12.82
C ILE A 136 20.27 -16.87 -13.27
N SER A 137 19.92 -18.12 -12.97
CA SER A 137 20.83 -19.26 -13.15
C SER A 137 20.28 -20.40 -13.99
N ARG A 138 18.96 -20.52 -14.18
CA ARG A 138 18.30 -21.69 -14.82
C ARG A 138 18.89 -22.03 -16.19
N HIS A 139 19.22 -21.02 -17.00
CA HIS A 139 19.76 -21.22 -18.34
C HIS A 139 21.15 -21.90 -18.34
N PHE A 140 21.97 -21.67 -17.31
CA PHE A 140 23.27 -22.37 -17.18
C PHE A 140 23.09 -23.87 -16.96
N PHE A 141 22.10 -24.28 -16.16
CA PHE A 141 21.77 -25.69 -15.95
C PHE A 141 21.28 -26.38 -17.23
N GLN A 142 20.66 -25.63 -18.14
CA GLN A 142 20.14 -26.17 -19.40
C GLN A 142 21.22 -26.26 -20.49
N VAL A 143 22.10 -25.26 -20.57
CA VAL A 143 23.07 -25.13 -21.67
C VAL A 143 24.45 -25.68 -21.30
N MET A 144 24.86 -25.56 -20.04
CA MET A 144 26.20 -25.92 -19.57
C MET A 144 26.19 -26.51 -18.14
N PRO A 145 25.47 -27.64 -17.92
CA PRO A 145 25.29 -28.23 -16.59
C PRO A 145 26.62 -28.57 -15.89
N ASP A 146 27.63 -29.03 -16.63
CA ASP A 146 28.93 -29.42 -16.08
C ASP A 146 29.76 -28.24 -15.54
N LYS A 147 29.38 -27.00 -15.88
CA LYS A 147 30.05 -25.78 -15.44
C LYS A 147 29.37 -25.11 -14.25
N VAL A 148 28.20 -25.59 -13.85
CA VAL A 148 27.49 -25.01 -12.70
C VAL A 148 28.09 -25.57 -11.42
N GLU A 149 28.67 -24.68 -10.61
CA GLU A 149 29.22 -25.08 -9.32
C GLU A 149 28.11 -25.57 -8.38
N LYS A 150 28.47 -26.47 -7.45
CA LYS A 150 27.56 -26.90 -6.39
C LYS A 150 27.15 -25.71 -5.52
N GLY A 151 25.89 -25.72 -5.08
CA GLY A 151 25.33 -24.69 -4.19
C GLY A 151 24.67 -23.52 -4.91
N PHE A 152 24.52 -23.59 -6.24
CA PHE A 152 23.55 -22.78 -6.97
C PHE A 152 22.28 -23.60 -7.20
N ARG A 153 21.12 -22.93 -7.13
CA ARG A 153 19.81 -23.49 -7.47
C ARG A 153 19.36 -22.92 -8.83
N PRO A 154 18.63 -23.67 -9.69
CA PRO A 154 18.11 -23.16 -10.96
C PRO A 154 16.95 -22.16 -10.75
N ILE A 155 17.24 -20.87 -10.94
CA ILE A 155 16.30 -19.76 -10.80
C ILE A 155 16.04 -19.13 -12.16
N SER A 156 14.77 -18.96 -12.49
CA SER A 156 14.28 -18.13 -13.59
C SER A 156 13.45 -16.99 -13.03
N ALA A 157 13.46 -15.83 -13.68
CA ALA A 157 12.60 -14.71 -13.31
C ALA A 157 11.89 -14.14 -14.54
N ILE A 158 10.69 -13.61 -14.33
CA ILE A 158 9.94 -12.85 -15.32
C ILE A 158 9.26 -11.64 -14.67
N SER A 159 9.10 -10.57 -15.43
CA SER A 159 8.26 -9.43 -15.08
C SER A 159 7.22 -9.24 -16.19
N PRO A 160 6.02 -9.82 -16.06
CA PRO A 160 5.03 -9.90 -17.13
C PRO A 160 4.39 -8.56 -17.52
N GLY A 161 4.60 -7.51 -16.71
CA GLY A 161 3.93 -6.23 -16.86
C GLY A 161 2.46 -6.29 -16.49
N VAL A 162 1.72 -5.27 -16.92
CA VAL A 162 0.29 -5.11 -16.63
C VAL A 162 -0.56 -5.31 -17.88
N MET A 163 -1.83 -5.71 -17.70
CA MET A 163 -2.79 -5.94 -18.80
C MET A 163 -2.85 -4.77 -19.79
N GLY A 164 -2.76 -3.53 -19.32
CA GLY A 164 -2.77 -2.34 -20.19
C GLY A 164 -1.60 -2.26 -21.17
N GLN A 165 -0.52 -3.00 -20.94
CA GLN A 165 0.66 -3.06 -21.81
C GLN A 165 0.63 -4.30 -22.72
N THR A 166 0.18 -5.43 -22.20
CA THR A 166 0.29 -6.73 -22.87
C THR A 166 -1.00 -7.16 -23.57
N GLY A 167 -2.16 -6.64 -23.15
CA GLY A 167 -3.47 -7.14 -23.55
C GLY A 167 -3.85 -8.51 -22.97
N ILE A 168 -3.01 -9.08 -22.10
CA ILE A 168 -3.23 -10.38 -21.45
C ILE A 168 -3.21 -10.17 -19.94
N GLU A 169 -4.14 -10.79 -19.23
CA GLU A 169 -4.15 -10.72 -17.77
C GLU A 169 -2.85 -11.30 -17.20
N THR A 170 -2.22 -10.57 -16.28
CA THR A 170 -0.92 -10.95 -15.72
C THR A 170 -0.94 -12.37 -15.16
N GLY A 171 -2.05 -12.77 -14.53
CA GLY A 171 -2.21 -14.11 -13.98
C GLY A 171 -2.23 -15.23 -15.03
N ASP A 172 -2.72 -14.95 -16.24
CA ASP A 172 -2.74 -15.93 -17.33
C ASP A 172 -1.35 -16.08 -17.98
N ILE A 173 -0.57 -14.98 -18.07
CA ILE A 173 0.84 -15.04 -18.48
C ILE A 173 1.62 -15.93 -17.51
N VAL A 174 1.49 -15.66 -16.21
CA VAL A 174 2.18 -16.44 -15.15
C VAL A 174 1.75 -17.90 -15.20
N PHE A 175 0.45 -18.17 -15.31
CA PHE A 175 -0.06 -19.53 -15.42
C PHE A 175 0.52 -20.25 -16.65
N GLY A 176 0.53 -19.63 -17.83
CA GLY A 176 1.11 -20.22 -19.04
C GLY A 176 2.59 -20.56 -18.87
N VAL A 177 3.37 -19.68 -18.24
CA VAL A 177 4.78 -19.92 -17.95
C VAL A 177 4.96 -21.06 -16.96
N VAL A 178 4.15 -21.11 -15.88
CA VAL A 178 4.19 -22.20 -14.88
C VAL A 178 3.88 -23.55 -15.53
N GLN A 179 2.88 -23.63 -16.41
CA GLN A 179 2.55 -24.88 -17.11
C GLN A 179 3.68 -25.38 -18.01
N GLN A 180 4.41 -24.46 -18.64
CA GLN A 180 5.52 -24.80 -19.53
C GLN A 180 6.80 -25.17 -18.77
N ILE A 181 7.14 -24.37 -17.75
CA ILE A 181 8.42 -24.48 -17.01
C ILE A 181 8.36 -25.53 -15.90
N LYS A 182 7.17 -25.77 -15.34
CA LYS A 182 6.89 -26.64 -14.20
C LYS A 182 7.86 -26.40 -13.04
N PRO A 183 7.90 -25.18 -12.47
CA PRO A 183 8.73 -24.89 -11.32
C PRO A 183 8.25 -25.67 -10.09
N ASP A 184 9.17 -25.99 -9.19
CA ASP A 184 8.88 -26.60 -7.89
C ASP A 184 8.34 -25.58 -6.88
N LEU A 185 8.64 -24.29 -7.10
CA LEU A 185 8.20 -23.17 -6.29
C LEU A 185 8.07 -21.90 -7.16
N VAL A 186 7.01 -21.14 -6.93
CA VAL A 186 6.84 -19.78 -7.46
C VAL A 186 7.02 -18.77 -6.34
N ILE A 187 7.83 -17.74 -6.57
CA ILE A 187 7.96 -16.60 -5.67
C ILE A 187 7.38 -15.39 -6.39
N VAL A 188 6.40 -14.73 -5.80
CA VAL A 188 5.74 -13.56 -6.38
C VAL A 188 6.15 -12.33 -5.59
N ILE A 189 6.63 -11.29 -6.27
CA ILE A 189 7.01 -10.02 -5.66
C ILE A 189 6.05 -8.95 -6.14
N ASP A 190 5.45 -8.19 -5.23
CA ASP A 190 4.40 -7.20 -5.56
C ASP A 190 4.50 -5.94 -4.70
N ALA A 191 3.97 -4.84 -5.23
CA ALA A 191 3.70 -3.64 -4.45
C ALA A 191 2.41 -3.84 -3.62
N LEU A 192 2.45 -3.42 -2.37
CA LEU A 192 1.32 -3.49 -1.44
C LEU A 192 0.79 -2.09 -1.11
N ALA A 193 -0.46 -2.04 -0.66
CA ALA A 193 -1.03 -0.86 -0.01
C ALA A 193 -1.02 -1.02 1.53
N SER A 194 -0.55 0.03 2.22
CA SER A 194 -0.61 0.15 3.69
C SER A 194 -1.74 1.08 4.13
N ARG A 195 -2.05 1.05 5.42
CA ARG A 195 -2.81 2.09 6.13
C ARG A 195 -1.96 2.92 7.07
N SER A 196 -0.75 2.48 7.37
CA SER A 196 0.17 3.28 8.15
C SER A 196 1.12 4.01 7.21
N ILE A 197 1.15 5.33 7.32
CA ILE A 197 2.16 6.15 6.65
C ILE A 197 3.55 5.66 7.03
N ASP A 198 3.78 5.25 8.28
CA ASP A 198 5.08 4.81 8.81
C ASP A 198 5.59 3.53 8.17
N ARG A 199 4.71 2.72 7.57
CA ARG A 199 5.05 1.43 6.95
C ARG A 199 5.43 1.51 5.48
N ILE A 200 5.13 2.63 4.82
CA ILE A 200 5.54 2.85 3.42
C ILE A 200 7.06 2.78 3.31
N ASN A 201 7.58 1.96 2.40
CA ASN A 201 9.02 1.81 2.13
C ASN A 201 9.89 1.43 3.35
N THR A 202 9.28 0.92 4.42
CA THR A 202 9.97 0.50 5.65
C THR A 202 9.56 -0.90 6.09
N THR A 203 8.69 -1.55 5.31
CA THR A 203 8.07 -2.82 5.65
C THR A 203 8.21 -3.80 4.49
N ILE A 204 8.54 -5.05 4.81
CA ILE A 204 8.51 -6.16 3.86
C ILE A 204 7.63 -7.25 4.47
N GLN A 205 6.68 -7.77 3.71
CA GLN A 205 5.83 -8.89 4.12
C GLN A 205 6.15 -10.13 3.29
N ILE A 206 6.25 -11.29 3.95
CA ILE A 206 6.37 -12.61 3.32
C ILE A 206 5.11 -13.41 3.69
N ALA A 207 4.51 -14.12 2.72
CA ALA A 207 3.34 -14.97 2.95
C ALA A 207 3.40 -16.24 2.09
N ASP A 208 3.03 -17.40 2.64
CA ASP A 208 2.91 -18.69 1.90
C ASP A 208 1.54 -18.90 1.25
N THR A 209 0.63 -17.93 1.40
CA THR A 209 -0.73 -17.99 0.88
C THR A 209 -0.84 -17.59 -0.59
N GLY A 210 0.28 -17.19 -1.20
CA GLY A 210 0.28 -16.45 -2.46
C GLY A 210 -0.22 -15.01 -2.29
N ILE A 211 -0.65 -14.40 -3.39
CA ILE A 211 -1.09 -13.00 -3.42
C ILE A 211 -2.35 -12.82 -4.25
N ASN A 212 -3.17 -11.83 -3.90
CA ASN A 212 -4.24 -11.34 -4.76
C ASN A 212 -3.84 -9.94 -5.27
N PRO A 213 -3.33 -9.84 -6.51
CA PRO A 213 -2.76 -8.58 -7.01
C PRO A 213 -3.78 -7.44 -7.01
N GLY A 214 -3.43 -6.34 -6.34
CA GLY A 214 -4.29 -5.17 -6.22
C GLY A 214 -5.45 -5.30 -5.22
N ALA A 215 -5.46 -6.30 -4.35
CA ALA A 215 -6.49 -6.45 -3.32
C ALA A 215 -6.57 -5.23 -2.38
N GLY A 216 -5.43 -4.69 -1.94
CA GLY A 216 -5.36 -3.51 -1.07
C GLY A 216 -5.88 -2.23 -1.71
N VAL A 217 -5.94 -2.19 -3.05
CA VAL A 217 -6.54 -1.08 -3.81
C VAL A 217 -7.95 -1.40 -4.30
N GLY A 218 -8.57 -2.50 -3.86
CA GLY A 218 -9.95 -2.87 -4.21
C GLY A 218 -10.13 -3.53 -5.58
N ASN A 219 -9.04 -3.91 -6.26
CA ASN A 219 -9.10 -4.74 -7.46
C ASN A 219 -9.20 -6.21 -7.08
N GLN A 220 -10.14 -6.94 -7.67
CA GLN A 220 -10.25 -8.40 -7.52
C GLN A 220 -9.69 -9.09 -8.77
N ARG A 221 -8.36 -9.10 -8.91
CA ARG A 221 -7.70 -9.90 -9.95
C ARG A 221 -7.68 -11.37 -9.55
N LYS A 222 -7.37 -12.24 -10.50
CA LYS A 222 -7.20 -13.66 -10.26
C LYS A 222 -6.02 -13.86 -9.29
N ALA A 223 -6.27 -14.51 -8.16
CA ALA A 223 -5.23 -14.78 -7.17
C ALA A 223 -4.11 -15.65 -7.77
N LEU A 224 -2.88 -15.38 -7.34
CA LEU A 224 -1.70 -16.19 -7.63
C LEU A 224 -1.34 -16.98 -6.37
N ASN A 225 -1.82 -18.21 -6.30
CA ASN A 225 -1.63 -19.10 -5.16
C ASN A 225 -1.52 -20.56 -5.65
N LYS A 226 -1.40 -21.48 -4.70
CA LYS A 226 -1.24 -22.90 -5.01
C LYS A 226 -2.47 -23.47 -5.72
N GLU A 227 -3.66 -23.00 -5.36
CA GLU A 227 -4.92 -23.44 -5.94
C GLU A 227 -5.04 -23.04 -7.41
N THR A 228 -4.57 -21.83 -7.78
CA THR A 228 -4.66 -21.33 -9.16
C THR A 228 -3.50 -21.77 -10.05
N LEU A 229 -2.30 -21.91 -9.51
CA LEU A 229 -1.09 -22.27 -10.28
C LEU A 229 -0.73 -23.75 -10.22
N GLY A 230 -1.25 -24.50 -9.24
CA GLY A 230 -0.94 -25.92 -9.03
C GLY A 230 0.44 -26.19 -8.41
N VAL A 231 1.19 -25.15 -8.09
CA VAL A 231 2.54 -25.21 -7.50
C VAL A 231 2.59 -24.33 -6.25
N PRO A 232 3.41 -24.64 -5.24
CA PRO A 232 3.58 -23.78 -4.07
C PRO A 232 3.92 -22.34 -4.46
N VAL A 233 3.34 -21.36 -3.75
CA VAL A 233 3.56 -19.93 -4.01
C VAL A 233 3.93 -19.22 -2.71
N ILE A 234 5.04 -18.48 -2.73
CA ILE A 234 5.41 -17.55 -1.66
C ILE A 234 5.31 -16.13 -2.22
N ALA A 235 4.54 -15.27 -1.57
CA ALA A 235 4.46 -13.86 -1.88
C ALA A 235 5.41 -13.04 -1.01
N VAL A 236 6.07 -12.06 -1.63
CA VAL A 236 6.86 -11.02 -0.99
C VAL A 236 6.26 -9.69 -1.40
N GLY A 237 5.85 -8.88 -0.42
CA GLY A 237 5.18 -7.62 -0.69
C GLY A 237 5.81 -6.45 0.04
N VAL A 238 5.85 -5.29 -0.61
CA VAL A 238 6.40 -4.04 -0.05
C VAL A 238 5.33 -2.95 -0.12
N PRO A 239 4.93 -2.33 0.99
CA PRO A 239 4.00 -1.22 0.95
C PRO A 239 4.65 0.02 0.34
N THR A 240 4.16 0.47 -0.81
CA THR A 240 4.71 1.62 -1.54
C THR A 240 3.72 2.79 -1.61
N VAL A 241 2.45 2.51 -1.30
CA VAL A 241 1.34 3.47 -1.33
C VAL A 241 0.45 3.35 -0.11
N VAL A 242 -0.28 4.43 0.16
CA VAL A 242 -1.43 4.46 1.07
C VAL A 242 -2.62 5.12 0.38
N ASP A 243 -3.82 4.79 0.81
CA ASP A 243 -5.05 5.42 0.30
C ASP A 243 -5.10 6.90 0.72
N ALA A 244 -5.52 7.79 -0.19
CA ALA A 244 -5.66 9.22 0.12
C ALA A 244 -6.64 9.47 1.29
N VAL A 245 -7.68 8.64 1.45
CA VAL A 245 -8.62 8.72 2.58
C VAL A 245 -7.88 8.53 3.90
N THR A 246 -6.90 7.63 3.95
CA THR A 246 -6.06 7.42 5.12
C THR A 246 -5.24 8.65 5.44
N ILE A 247 -4.58 9.26 4.44
CA ILE A 247 -3.79 10.49 4.65
C ILE A 247 -4.66 11.63 5.18
N VAL A 248 -5.84 11.84 4.60
CA VAL A 248 -6.73 12.93 5.02
C VAL A 248 -7.25 12.68 6.43
N HIS A 249 -7.64 11.45 6.73
CA HIS A 249 -8.09 11.08 8.07
C HIS A 249 -6.99 11.31 9.12
N ASP A 250 -5.78 10.79 8.90
CA ASP A 250 -4.64 10.98 9.79
C ASP A 250 -4.32 12.48 9.97
N ALA A 251 -4.32 13.25 8.88
CA ALA A 251 -4.06 14.69 8.92
C ALA A 251 -5.10 15.44 9.77
N MET A 252 -6.38 15.10 9.64
CA MET A 252 -7.44 15.69 10.47
C MET A 252 -7.29 15.33 11.95
N GLU A 253 -6.86 14.11 12.26
CA GLU A 253 -6.55 13.70 13.63
C GLU A 253 -5.35 14.48 14.20
N TYR A 254 -4.26 14.62 13.43
CA TYR A 254 -3.11 15.44 13.82
C TYR A 254 -3.49 16.89 14.09
N VAL A 255 -4.31 17.50 13.22
CA VAL A 255 -4.80 18.88 13.41
C VAL A 255 -5.62 18.98 14.71
N THR A 256 -6.52 18.03 14.95
CA THR A 256 -7.35 18.00 16.17
C THR A 256 -6.50 17.88 17.42
N ARG A 257 -5.53 16.96 17.44
CA ARG A 257 -4.58 16.80 18.56
C ARG A 257 -3.75 18.06 18.78
N TYR A 258 -3.22 18.65 17.72
CA TYR A 258 -2.44 19.88 17.80
C TYR A 258 -3.25 21.05 18.36
N ILE A 259 -4.51 21.20 17.94
CA ILE A 259 -5.44 22.21 18.47
C ILE A 259 -5.67 22.01 19.97
N ASN A 260 -5.95 20.77 20.38
CA ASN A 260 -6.19 20.41 21.77
C ASN A 260 -4.95 20.63 22.66
N GLU A 261 -3.77 20.21 22.19
CA GLU A 261 -2.49 20.37 22.90
C GLU A 261 -2.07 21.83 23.05
N LYS A 262 -2.30 22.66 22.02
CA LYS A 262 -1.94 24.08 22.04
C LYS A 262 -3.02 24.99 22.62
N GLY A 263 -4.19 24.44 22.99
CA GLY A 263 -5.32 25.23 23.48
C GLY A 263 -5.75 26.31 22.49
N ILE A 264 -5.57 26.07 21.18
CA ILE A 264 -5.94 27.02 20.15
C ILE A 264 -7.46 27.01 20.07
N ALA A 265 -8.11 27.90 20.84
CA ALA A 265 -9.52 28.17 20.63
C ALA A 265 -9.70 28.60 19.16
N PRO A 266 -10.74 28.11 18.46
CA PRO A 266 -11.01 28.55 17.09
C PRO A 266 -11.04 30.07 17.09
N MET A 267 -10.17 30.66 16.26
CA MET A 267 -10.02 32.11 16.17
C MET A 267 -11.38 32.70 15.80
N GLN A 268 -12.10 33.23 16.80
CA GLN A 268 -13.28 34.02 16.56
C GLN A 268 -12.79 35.27 15.82
N TYR A 269 -13.03 35.31 14.51
CA TYR A 269 -12.99 36.56 13.77
C TYR A 269 -14.04 37.48 14.39
N SER A 270 -13.64 38.23 15.41
CA SER A 270 -14.43 39.33 15.93
C SER A 270 -14.61 40.31 14.79
N ASN A 271 -15.86 40.52 14.40
CA ASN A 271 -16.25 41.47 13.37
C ASN A 271 -15.50 42.79 13.60
N VAL A 272 -14.58 43.11 12.70
CA VAL A 272 -13.91 44.42 12.71
C VAL A 272 -15.01 45.46 12.65
N SER A 273 -15.07 46.27 13.70
CA SER A 273 -16.13 47.23 13.99
C SER A 273 -16.45 48.08 12.75
N THR A 274 -17.67 47.94 12.23
CA THR A 274 -18.29 48.81 11.21
C THR A 274 -18.65 50.19 11.76
N LYS A 275 -17.78 50.80 12.57
CA LYS A 275 -18.04 52.12 13.16
C LYS A 275 -17.69 53.33 12.28
N ASN A 276 -17.05 53.13 11.13
CA ASN A 276 -16.61 54.25 10.27
C ASN A 276 -17.37 54.43 8.93
N MET A 277 -18.44 53.67 8.64
CA MET A 277 -19.24 53.85 7.40
C MET A 277 -20.61 54.53 7.58
N ARG A 278 -20.78 55.38 8.60
CA ARG A 278 -22.02 56.15 8.82
C ARG A 278 -21.87 57.68 8.65
N LYS A 279 -20.86 58.15 7.91
CA LYS A 279 -20.64 59.59 7.68
C LYS A 279 -20.56 60.07 6.23
N GLN A 280 -21.00 59.25 5.26
CA GLN A 280 -21.07 59.66 3.85
C GLN A 280 -22.41 59.36 3.16
N GLN A 281 -23.49 59.19 3.93
CA GLN A 281 -24.86 59.17 3.39
C GLN A 281 -25.65 60.38 3.89
N ALA A 282 -25.16 61.56 3.54
CA ALA A 282 -25.96 62.77 3.43
C ALA A 282 -25.31 63.58 2.32
N VAL A 283 -26.13 64.17 1.45
CA VAL A 283 -25.74 64.90 0.22
C VAL A 283 -25.55 64.01 -1.00
N GLN A 284 -26.66 63.50 -1.55
CA GLN A 284 -27.11 63.82 -2.92
C GLN A 284 -28.29 62.92 -3.31
N ALA A 285 -29.50 63.44 -3.10
CA ALA A 285 -30.64 63.09 -3.91
C ALA A 285 -30.80 64.22 -4.94
N THR A 286 -30.76 63.90 -6.24
CA THR A 286 -31.73 64.38 -7.24
C THR A 286 -31.43 63.83 -8.65
N GLN A 287 -32.50 63.31 -9.28
CA GLN A 287 -32.85 63.32 -10.72
C GLN A 287 -32.52 62.10 -11.63
N SER A 288 -33.59 61.30 -11.82
CA SER A 288 -34.20 60.81 -13.09
C SER A 288 -33.42 59.96 -14.13
N THR A 289 -33.97 58.77 -14.36
CA THR A 289 -33.84 57.73 -15.43
C THR A 289 -34.32 58.23 -16.84
N PRO A 290 -34.20 57.48 -17.99
CA PRO A 290 -33.87 56.05 -18.16
C PRO A 290 -33.04 55.58 -19.41
N GLN A 291 -32.76 54.26 -19.43
CA GLN A 291 -32.47 53.32 -20.56
C GLN A 291 -31.02 53.07 -21.04
N SER A 292 -30.44 51.93 -20.67
CA SER A 292 -30.33 50.75 -21.56
C SER A 292 -29.68 49.53 -20.89
N GLN A 293 -30.15 48.36 -21.31
CA GLN A 293 -30.02 47.04 -20.72
C GLN A 293 -28.70 46.35 -21.09
N VAL A 294 -28.01 45.79 -20.09
CA VAL A 294 -27.15 44.59 -20.20
C VAL A 294 -27.27 43.84 -18.86
N PRO A 295 -27.57 42.53 -18.82
CA PRO A 295 -27.73 41.82 -17.56
C PRO A 295 -26.37 41.60 -16.86
N PRO A 296 -26.22 41.91 -15.56
CA PRO A 296 -25.06 41.48 -14.79
C PRO A 296 -25.27 40.05 -14.28
N HIS A 297 -24.21 39.26 -14.35
CA HIS A 297 -24.05 38.00 -13.62
C HIS A 297 -24.37 38.19 -12.13
N ASP A 298 -25.29 37.38 -11.60
CA ASP A 298 -25.59 37.31 -10.18
C ASP A 298 -24.37 36.77 -9.41
N GLY A 299 -23.65 37.70 -8.78
CA GLY A 299 -22.88 37.43 -7.57
C GLY A 299 -23.75 37.72 -6.35
N THR A 300 -24.34 36.68 -5.75
CA THR A 300 -24.92 36.77 -4.40
C THR A 300 -24.76 35.44 -3.66
N ALA A 301 -23.87 35.40 -2.65
CA ALA A 301 -24.02 34.60 -1.42
C ALA A 301 -22.77 34.74 -0.51
N ALA A 302 -22.36 35.97 -0.20
CA ALA A 302 -21.39 36.22 0.87
C ALA A 302 -22.12 36.60 2.17
N SER A 303 -22.93 35.69 2.74
CA SER A 303 -23.42 35.85 4.13
C SER A 303 -23.76 34.56 4.89
N ASN A 304 -23.50 33.36 4.35
CA ASN A 304 -23.90 32.10 5.00
C ASN A 304 -22.74 31.26 5.56
N ASN A 305 -21.48 31.66 5.35
CA ASN A 305 -20.35 30.76 5.60
C ASN A 305 -20.09 30.49 7.09
N THR A 306 -20.36 31.43 8.00
CA THR A 306 -20.04 31.24 9.42
C THR A 306 -20.97 30.22 10.09
N SER A 307 -22.28 30.28 9.84
CA SER A 307 -23.26 29.33 10.42
C SER A 307 -23.12 27.93 9.82
N THR A 308 -22.86 27.84 8.51
CA THR A 308 -22.64 26.55 7.83
C THR A 308 -21.34 25.91 8.27
N ASN A 309 -20.25 26.68 8.43
CA ASN A 309 -18.98 26.14 8.93
C ASN A 309 -19.08 25.65 10.37
N HIS A 310 -19.81 26.35 11.26
CA HIS A 310 -20.08 25.85 12.61
C HIS A 310 -20.95 24.60 12.63
N ALA A 311 -21.96 24.51 11.76
CA ALA A 311 -22.80 23.31 11.64
C ALA A 311 -22.01 22.10 11.12
N VAL A 312 -21.20 22.27 10.08
CA VAL A 312 -20.33 21.22 9.52
C VAL A 312 -19.30 20.76 10.54
N HIS A 313 -18.69 21.70 11.27
CA HIS A 313 -17.73 21.39 12.33
C HIS A 313 -18.38 20.58 13.47
N ASN A 314 -19.53 21.03 14.00
CA ASN A 314 -20.25 20.31 15.04
C ASN A 314 -20.73 18.93 14.57
N MET A 315 -21.14 18.79 13.30
CA MET A 315 -21.52 17.49 12.74
C MET A 315 -20.31 16.56 12.65
N TYR A 316 -19.16 17.05 12.19
CA TYR A 316 -17.93 16.27 12.08
C TYR A 316 -17.38 15.83 13.45
N GLU A 317 -17.42 16.71 14.46
CA GLU A 317 -16.97 16.37 15.82
C GLU A 317 -17.83 15.28 16.48
N ASN A 318 -19.13 15.24 16.17
CA ASN A 318 -20.06 14.24 16.72
C ASN A 318 -20.08 12.92 15.92
N MET A 319 -19.33 12.81 14.82
CA MET A 319 -19.21 11.57 14.04
C MET A 319 -18.26 10.58 14.69
N THR A 320 -18.57 9.29 14.59
CA THR A 320 -17.59 8.23 14.88
C THR A 320 -16.45 8.27 13.88
N GLU A 321 -15.30 7.66 14.22
CA GLU A 321 -14.15 7.59 13.31
C GLU A 321 -14.51 6.93 11.96
N ASP A 322 -15.36 5.92 11.98
CA ASP A 322 -15.85 5.27 10.77
C ASP A 322 -16.76 6.19 9.94
N GLN A 323 -17.60 7.01 10.58
CA GLN A 323 -18.45 7.99 9.91
C GLN A 323 -17.63 9.13 9.29
N LYS A 324 -16.57 9.59 9.98
CA LYS A 324 -15.63 10.59 9.43
C LYS A 324 -14.91 10.04 8.19
N LYS A 325 -14.43 8.80 8.24
CA LYS A 325 -13.80 8.11 7.09
C LYS A 325 -14.78 7.92 5.93
N GLN A 326 -16.03 7.57 6.21
CA GLN A 326 -17.11 7.48 5.23
C GLN A 326 -17.33 8.80 4.49
N LEU A 327 -17.41 9.90 5.24
CA LEU A 327 -17.56 11.22 4.67
C LEU A 327 -16.37 11.58 3.77
N ILE A 328 -15.13 11.41 4.27
CA ILE A 328 -13.91 11.70 3.50
C ILE A 328 -13.86 10.85 2.23
N PHE A 329 -14.18 9.56 2.33
CA PHE A 329 -14.21 8.64 1.19
C PHE A 329 -15.25 9.09 0.14
N HIS A 330 -16.46 9.46 0.54
CA HIS A 330 -17.48 9.96 -0.40
C HIS A 330 -17.06 11.28 -1.06
N VAL A 331 -16.42 12.18 -0.31
CA VAL A 331 -15.93 13.46 -0.85
C VAL A 331 -14.80 13.23 -1.86
N LEU A 332 -13.86 12.32 -1.58
CA LEU A 332 -12.73 12.05 -2.48
C LEU A 332 -13.11 11.20 -3.69
N LYS A 333 -14.13 10.34 -3.56
CA LYS A 333 -14.56 9.41 -4.61
C LYS A 333 -15.75 9.91 -5.43
N SER A 334 -16.26 11.11 -5.18
CA SER A 334 -17.45 11.66 -5.87
C SER A 334 -17.31 11.76 -7.39
N GLU A 335 -16.09 11.65 -7.92
CA GLU A 335 -15.78 11.68 -9.36
C GLU A 335 -15.37 10.29 -9.92
N GLY A 336 -15.48 9.22 -9.13
CA GLY A 336 -15.10 7.86 -9.56
C GLY A 336 -13.59 7.57 -9.55
N HIS A 337 -12.77 8.49 -9.03
CA HIS A 337 -11.33 8.33 -8.92
C HIS A 337 -10.93 7.71 -7.57
N GLN A 338 -9.92 6.84 -7.61
CA GLN A 338 -9.25 6.32 -6.41
C GLN A 338 -7.84 6.90 -6.37
N PHE A 339 -7.56 7.69 -5.33
CA PHE A 339 -6.27 8.35 -5.17
C PHE A 339 -5.38 7.56 -4.23
N MET A 340 -4.15 7.33 -4.67
CA MET A 340 -3.08 6.75 -3.88
C MET A 340 -2.01 7.81 -3.64
N VAL A 341 -1.38 7.75 -2.48
CA VAL A 341 -0.33 8.66 -2.07
C VAL A 341 0.96 7.87 -1.84
N THR A 342 2.06 8.38 -2.37
CA THR A 342 3.40 7.80 -2.21
C THR A 342 4.41 8.92 -1.92
N PRO A 343 5.52 8.65 -1.23
CA PRO A 343 6.58 9.64 -1.01
C PRO A 343 7.16 10.19 -2.30
N LYS A 344 7.65 11.44 -2.26
CA LYS A 344 8.25 12.10 -3.44
C LYS A 344 9.51 11.39 -3.96
N GLU A 345 10.27 10.78 -3.06
CA GLU A 345 11.55 10.09 -3.33
C GLU A 345 11.34 8.56 -3.50
N ILE A 346 10.15 8.15 -3.95
CA ILE A 346 9.78 6.74 -4.10
C ILE A 346 10.73 5.97 -5.01
N ASP A 347 11.27 6.63 -6.04
CA ASP A 347 12.27 6.06 -6.96
C ASP A 347 13.48 5.47 -6.22
N THR A 348 14.09 6.27 -5.35
CA THR A 348 15.26 5.87 -4.55
C THR A 348 14.90 4.73 -3.60
N TYR A 349 13.72 4.80 -2.97
CA TYR A 349 13.29 3.75 -2.05
C TYR A 349 13.01 2.40 -2.74
N ILE A 350 12.45 2.43 -3.94
CA ILE A 350 12.18 1.21 -4.72
C ILE A 350 13.49 0.51 -5.07
N GLU A 351 14.49 1.25 -5.56
CA GLU A 351 15.81 0.70 -5.88
C GLU A 351 16.49 0.09 -4.65
N GLU A 352 16.46 0.81 -3.51
CA GLU A 352 17.09 0.34 -2.28
C GLU A 352 16.42 -0.91 -1.69
N ILE A 353 15.09 -0.95 -1.65
CA ILE A 353 14.36 -2.13 -1.17
C ILE A 353 14.48 -3.28 -2.16
N ALA A 354 14.50 -3.00 -3.47
CA ALA A 354 14.71 -4.02 -4.48
C ALA A 354 16.05 -4.74 -4.27
N ASN A 355 17.12 -3.99 -4.00
CA ASN A 355 18.44 -4.54 -3.69
C ASN A 355 18.45 -5.34 -2.38
N ILE A 356 17.73 -4.89 -1.34
CA ILE A 356 17.59 -5.64 -0.08
C ILE A 356 16.91 -7.00 -0.32
N ILE A 357 15.80 -7.02 -1.04
CA ILE A 357 15.01 -8.22 -1.32
C ILE A 357 15.77 -9.14 -2.27
N ALA A 358 16.34 -8.63 -3.36
CA ALA A 358 17.11 -9.41 -4.32
C ALA A 358 18.34 -10.03 -3.67
N GLY A 359 19.12 -9.26 -2.91
CA GLY A 359 20.27 -9.78 -2.16
C GLY A 359 19.88 -10.83 -1.13
N GLY A 360 18.76 -10.61 -0.43
CA GLY A 360 18.24 -11.55 0.56
C GLY A 360 17.70 -12.85 -0.07
N LEU A 361 17.03 -12.75 -1.23
CA LEU A 361 16.59 -13.91 -2.02
C LEU A 361 17.80 -14.67 -2.58
N ASN A 362 18.80 -13.98 -3.13
CA ASN A 362 20.03 -14.61 -3.62
C ASN A 362 20.71 -15.42 -2.51
N ALA A 363 20.83 -14.85 -1.30
CA ALA A 363 21.40 -15.54 -0.15
C ALA A 363 20.53 -16.71 0.36
N ALA A 364 19.20 -16.57 0.35
CA ALA A 364 18.30 -17.62 0.83
C ALA A 364 18.17 -18.79 -0.17
N LEU A 365 18.23 -18.50 -1.48
CA LEU A 365 17.96 -19.47 -2.54
C LEU A 365 19.21 -20.21 -3.02
N HIS A 366 20.40 -19.62 -2.88
CA HIS A 366 21.67 -20.22 -3.26
C HIS A 366 22.50 -20.60 -2.02
N PRO A 367 22.60 -21.88 -1.65
CA PRO A 367 23.36 -22.32 -0.47
C PRO A 367 24.81 -21.85 -0.38
N LYS A 368 25.45 -21.51 -1.50
CA LYS A 368 26.86 -21.06 -1.54
C LYS A 368 27.03 -19.54 -1.46
N ILE A 369 25.99 -18.75 -1.68
CA ILE A 369 26.09 -17.29 -1.74
C ILE A 369 25.91 -16.73 -0.33
N SER A 370 26.96 -16.12 0.21
CA SER A 370 26.82 -15.32 1.43
C SER A 370 26.09 -14.02 1.14
N ILE A 371 25.53 -13.38 2.16
CA ILE A 371 24.84 -12.08 2.00
C ILE A 371 25.84 -11.00 1.54
N GLU A 372 27.10 -11.11 1.96
CA GLU A 372 28.18 -10.25 1.51
C GLU A 372 28.50 -10.42 0.01
N ASP A 373 28.43 -11.64 -0.51
CA ASP A 373 28.65 -11.93 -1.93
C ASP A 373 27.42 -11.56 -2.78
N ALA A 374 26.21 -11.72 -2.23
CA ALA A 374 24.95 -11.38 -2.91
C ALA A 374 24.90 -9.90 -3.34
N ALA A 375 25.48 -9.01 -2.53
CA ALA A 375 25.58 -7.58 -2.82
C ALA A 375 26.50 -7.26 -4.03
N MET A 376 27.35 -8.18 -4.47
CA MET A 376 28.16 -8.00 -5.70
C MET A 376 27.38 -8.28 -6.97
N TYR A 377 26.21 -8.92 -6.87
CA TYR A 377 25.37 -9.31 -7.99
C TYR A 377 24.15 -8.41 -8.17
N THR A 378 23.90 -7.50 -7.23
CA THR A 378 22.90 -6.44 -7.34
C THR A 378 23.56 -5.19 -7.93
N HIS A 379 22.84 -4.46 -8.80
CA HIS A 379 23.36 -3.28 -9.51
C HIS A 379 23.24 -1.99 -8.70
#